data_AF-A0A5C4LD89-F1
#
_entry.id   AF-A0A5C4LD89-F1
#
_cell.length_a   1.000
_cell.length_b   1.000
_cell.length_c   1.000
_cell.angle_alpha   90.00
_cell.angle_beta   90.00
_cell.angle_gamma   90.00
#
_symmetry.space_group_name_H-M   'P 1'
#
loop_
_entity.id
_entity.type
_entity.pdbx_description
1 polymer ?
#
loop_
_entity_poly.entity_id
_entity_poly.type
_entity_poly.pdbx_seq_one_letter_code
_entity_poly.pdbx_strand_id
1 'polypeptide(L)'
;MTSREQLQALIRAEIDRQRPVAVARRTLELLVESATRRHDAPPGYQVVDRDGRPRTRMVAGEALPLTLGDLVDELRRQHPTLFQPPAAPAAPAEAPRDWIVVQPATSPAPSPAPAPRPDRLARLRDALGTLPERLRLPRREPAAPSVAAMPAPPPPAGEGLKPGLARPRPLPGGGLPRRPLYAALGTLAVLGLAYATLRGGEPTREAAVAQAPAPGADRSAGKPAEAGQLERRTAETRPAEARTAPARPAEGRREPVETGALVPEAAGPVAGVAEVLDTATLRLGGRTLRLYGVEAAKGAQAGDLTGYLAGRPVNCQPNPGRTAWICTVDGHDLSEVVLYNGGGRATPEATPDLVEAERHARAGKLGIWAKP
;
A
#
# COMPACT_ATOMS: atom_id res chain seq x y z
N MET A 1 -4.46 26.33 32.09
CA MET A 1 -5.19 25.09 31.76
C MET A 1 -6.38 24.97 32.69
N THR A 2 -7.51 24.42 32.24
CA THR A 2 -8.60 24.02 33.14
C THR A 2 -8.29 22.71 33.86
N SER A 3 -8.99 22.42 34.96
CA SER A 3 -8.91 21.13 35.66
C SER A 3 -9.46 19.95 34.83
N ARG A 4 -10.16 20.19 33.71
CA ARG A 4 -10.45 19.13 32.72
C ARG A 4 -9.22 18.82 31.86
N GLU A 5 -8.55 19.84 31.32
CA GLU A 5 -7.32 19.67 30.53
C GLU A 5 -6.24 18.96 31.35
N GLN A 6 -6.09 19.31 32.64
CA GLN A 6 -5.12 18.66 33.53
C GLN A 6 -5.41 17.16 33.70
N LEU A 7 -6.67 16.77 33.89
CA LEU A 7 -7.04 15.35 33.95
C LEU A 7 -6.81 14.64 32.61
N GLN A 8 -7.18 15.25 31.49
CA GLN A 8 -6.94 14.68 30.16
C GLN A 8 -5.44 14.56 29.85
N ALA A 9 -4.59 15.47 30.33
CA ALA A 9 -3.14 15.37 30.22
C ALA A 9 -2.57 14.22 31.05
N LEU A 10 -3.07 13.99 32.28
CA LEU A 10 -2.69 12.83 33.11
C LEU A 10 -3.11 11.51 32.45
N ILE A 11 -4.34 11.43 31.93
CA ILE A 11 -4.86 10.25 31.20
C ILE A 11 -3.98 9.94 30.00
N ARG A 12 -3.65 10.95 29.17
CA ARG A 12 -2.77 10.77 28.02
C ARG A 12 -1.36 10.32 28.42
N ALA A 13 -0.77 10.93 29.45
CA ALA A 13 0.57 10.57 29.91
C ALA A 13 0.65 9.13 30.44
N GLU A 14 -0.38 8.63 31.10
CA GLU A 14 -0.45 7.23 31.57
C GLU A 14 -0.65 6.26 30.41
N ILE A 15 -1.56 6.56 29.47
CA ILE A 15 -1.77 5.76 28.26
C ILE A 15 -0.48 5.68 27.44
N ASP A 16 0.20 6.81 27.20
CA ASP A 16 1.44 6.87 26.42
C ASP A 16 2.59 6.08 27.07
N ARG A 17 2.73 6.14 28.40
CA ARG A 17 3.68 5.30 29.17
C ARG A 17 3.45 3.81 28.91
N GLN A 18 2.19 3.42 28.73
CA GLN A 18 1.76 2.04 28.52
C GLN A 18 1.83 1.58 27.04
N ARG A 19 2.43 2.36 26.13
CA ARG A 19 2.72 2.00 24.73
C ARG A 19 1.49 1.49 23.96
N PRO A 20 0.50 2.34 23.65
CA PRO A 20 -0.69 1.95 22.91
C PRO A 20 -0.33 1.66 21.43
N VAL A 21 -1.13 0.86 20.75
CA VAL A 21 -1.10 0.85 19.28
C VAL A 21 -1.63 2.21 18.79
N ALA A 22 -1.01 2.81 17.77
CA ALA A 22 -1.29 4.19 17.36
C ALA A 22 -2.79 4.45 17.07
N VAL A 23 -3.47 3.50 16.40
CA VAL A 23 -4.91 3.57 16.10
C VAL A 23 -5.79 3.41 17.36
N ALA A 24 -5.33 2.69 18.38
CA ALA A 24 -6.08 2.43 19.61
C ALA A 24 -6.04 3.60 20.60
N ARG A 25 -5.02 4.48 20.52
CA ARG A 25 -4.75 5.55 21.49
C ARG A 25 -5.99 6.42 21.79
N ARG A 26 -6.74 6.84 20.77
CA ARG A 26 -7.94 7.70 20.98
C ARG A 26 -9.11 6.94 21.61
N THR A 27 -9.25 5.65 21.33
CA THR A 27 -10.25 4.78 21.98
C THR A 27 -9.91 4.57 23.45
N LEU A 28 -8.63 4.36 23.78
CA LEU A 28 -8.15 4.24 25.16
C LEU A 28 -8.37 5.55 25.94
N GLU A 29 -8.10 6.72 25.34
CA GLU A 29 -8.41 8.02 25.97
C GLU A 29 -9.88 8.13 26.37
N LEU A 30 -10.80 7.73 25.49
CA LEU A 30 -12.24 7.80 25.72
C LEU A 30 -12.73 6.78 26.77
N LEU A 31 -12.17 5.56 26.78
CA LEU A 31 -12.48 4.55 27.79
C LEU A 31 -12.02 4.99 29.19
N VAL A 32 -10.82 5.57 29.29
CA VAL A 32 -10.30 6.06 30.58
C VAL A 32 -11.04 7.34 31.02
N GLU A 33 -11.39 8.25 30.11
CA GLU A 33 -12.23 9.41 30.42
C GLU A 33 -13.66 9.00 30.87
N SER A 34 -14.23 7.90 30.33
CA SER A 34 -15.54 7.41 30.78
C SER A 34 -15.50 6.77 32.18
N ALA A 35 -14.39 6.11 32.53
CA ALA A 35 -14.17 5.42 33.80
C ALA A 35 -13.55 6.30 34.91
N THR A 36 -13.32 7.59 34.65
CA THR A 36 -12.76 8.53 35.64
C THR A 36 -13.70 9.68 35.97
N ARG A 37 -13.66 10.14 37.22
CA ARG A 37 -14.33 11.36 37.67
C ARG A 37 -13.29 12.29 38.28
N ARG A 38 -13.54 13.60 38.19
CA ARG A 38 -12.75 14.59 38.92
C ARG A 38 -13.09 14.47 40.41
N HIS A 39 -12.09 14.64 41.27
CA HIS A 39 -12.23 14.52 42.72
C HIS A 39 -11.37 15.59 43.39
N ASP A 40 -11.85 16.18 44.49
CA ASP A 40 -11.20 17.37 45.07
C ASP A 40 -10.01 17.02 45.98
N ALA A 41 -9.92 15.77 46.45
CA ALA A 41 -8.73 15.26 47.12
C ALA A 41 -7.64 14.81 46.11
N PRO A 42 -6.34 14.91 46.46
CA PRO A 42 -5.26 14.33 45.66
C PRO A 42 -5.53 12.84 45.35
N PRO A 43 -5.33 12.36 44.10
CA PRO A 43 -4.58 12.99 43.00
C PRO A 43 -5.39 13.92 42.08
N GLY A 44 -6.58 14.39 42.50
CA GLY A 44 -7.46 15.24 41.67
C GLY A 44 -8.47 14.46 40.82
N TYR A 45 -8.47 13.13 40.94
CA TYR A 45 -9.35 12.21 40.22
C TYR A 45 -9.66 10.97 41.04
N GLN A 46 -10.72 10.26 40.64
CA GLN A 46 -11.12 8.97 41.17
C GLN A 46 -11.56 8.06 40.02
N VAL A 47 -11.10 6.80 40.01
CA VAL A 47 -11.59 5.79 39.06
C VAL A 47 -12.91 5.22 39.58
N VAL A 48 -13.90 5.11 38.70
CA VAL A 48 -15.26 4.65 39.02
C VAL A 48 -15.67 3.44 38.17
N ASP A 49 -16.66 2.70 38.65
CA ASP A 49 -17.31 1.64 37.90
C ASP A 49 -18.43 2.17 36.97
N ARG A 50 -19.16 1.26 36.34
CA ARG A 50 -20.28 1.56 35.44
C ARG A 50 -21.43 2.29 36.13
N ASP A 51 -21.61 2.07 37.44
CA ASP A 51 -22.65 2.69 38.26
C ASP A 51 -22.16 4.01 38.89
N GLY A 52 -20.92 4.42 38.59
CA GLY A 52 -20.30 5.65 39.09
C GLY A 52 -19.71 5.54 40.50
N ARG A 53 -19.63 4.33 41.08
CA ARG A 53 -19.07 4.10 42.42
C ARG A 53 -17.54 4.04 42.37
N PRO A 54 -16.81 4.52 43.39
CA PRO A 54 -15.35 4.44 43.43
C PRO A 54 -14.86 3.00 43.36
N ARG A 55 -13.88 2.72 42.48
CA ARG A 55 -13.21 1.42 42.43
C ARG A 55 -12.00 1.41 43.38
N THR A 56 -11.84 0.29 44.08
CA THR A 56 -10.67 -0.01 44.92
C THR A 56 -9.95 -1.26 44.42
N ARG A 57 -8.71 -1.44 44.88
CA ARG A 57 -7.88 -2.65 44.72
C ARG A 57 -7.41 -3.12 46.08
N MET A 58 -7.29 -4.44 46.25
CA MET A 58 -6.71 -5.02 47.47
C MET A 58 -5.19 -5.11 47.33
N VAL A 59 -4.45 -4.53 48.25
CA VAL A 59 -2.97 -4.63 48.33
C VAL A 59 -2.60 -4.97 49.77
N ALA A 60 -1.89 -6.07 49.98
CA ALA A 60 -1.52 -6.57 51.32
C ALA A 60 -2.69 -6.73 52.33
N GLY A 61 -3.93 -6.82 51.85
CA GLY A 61 -5.15 -6.88 52.67
C GLY A 61 -5.86 -5.54 52.88
N GLU A 62 -5.27 -4.42 52.44
CA GLU A 62 -5.86 -3.08 52.52
C GLU A 62 -6.56 -2.70 51.20
N ALA A 63 -7.70 -1.99 51.30
CA ALA A 63 -8.51 -1.56 50.16
C ALA A 63 -8.13 -0.14 49.70
N LEU A 64 -7.14 -0.06 48.80
CA LEU A 64 -6.65 1.22 48.26
C LEU A 64 -7.50 1.69 47.07
N PRO A 65 -7.64 3.00 46.81
CA PRO A 65 -8.28 3.51 45.59
C PRO A 65 -7.54 3.04 44.33
N LEU A 66 -8.30 2.68 43.29
CA LEU A 66 -7.76 2.23 42.01
C LEU A 66 -7.13 3.42 41.25
N THR A 67 -5.87 3.30 40.82
CA THR A 67 -5.16 4.38 40.10
C THR A 67 -5.40 4.34 38.59
N LEU A 68 -5.01 5.41 37.87
CA LEU A 68 -4.97 5.40 36.40
C LEU A 68 -4.09 4.27 35.85
N GLY A 69 -2.95 3.98 36.49
CA GLY A 69 -2.05 2.91 36.09
C GLY A 69 -2.71 1.53 36.20
N ASP A 70 -3.34 1.24 37.35
CA ASP A 70 -4.07 -0.02 37.57
C ASP A 70 -5.20 -0.23 36.55
N LEU A 71 -5.93 0.85 36.21
CA LEU A 71 -7.01 0.83 35.22
C LEU A 71 -6.48 0.55 33.81
N VAL A 72 -5.36 1.17 33.39
CA VAL A 72 -4.77 0.91 32.07
C VAL A 72 -4.14 -0.49 32.00
N ASP A 73 -3.58 -1.01 33.09
CA ASP A 73 -3.13 -2.40 33.16
C ASP A 73 -4.31 -3.40 33.17
N GLU A 74 -5.46 -3.05 33.73
CA GLU A 74 -6.70 -3.83 33.58
C GLU A 74 -7.18 -3.86 32.13
N LEU A 75 -7.20 -2.71 31.46
CA LEU A 75 -7.52 -2.61 30.03
C LEU A 75 -6.53 -3.40 29.17
N ARG A 76 -5.23 -3.43 29.51
CA ARG A 76 -4.24 -4.28 28.81
C ARG A 76 -4.51 -5.78 29.02
N ARG A 77 -4.88 -6.21 30.23
CA ARG A 77 -5.23 -7.62 30.51
C ARG A 77 -6.50 -8.06 29.76
N GLN A 78 -7.49 -7.16 29.63
CA GLN A 78 -8.75 -7.43 28.92
C GLN A 78 -8.61 -7.32 27.39
N HIS A 79 -7.79 -6.38 26.91
CA HIS A 79 -7.68 -6.03 25.49
C HIS A 79 -6.20 -5.84 25.07
N PRO A 80 -5.39 -6.92 25.08
CA PRO A 80 -3.95 -6.83 24.82
C PRO A 80 -3.63 -6.28 23.43
N THR A 81 -4.51 -6.49 22.44
CA THR A 81 -4.37 -5.97 21.06
C THR A 81 -4.46 -4.45 20.92
N LEU A 82 -4.88 -3.72 21.97
CA LEU A 82 -4.87 -2.26 21.98
C LEU A 82 -3.50 -1.68 22.37
N PHE A 83 -2.58 -2.53 22.82
CA PHE A 83 -1.24 -2.18 23.29
C PHE A 83 -0.17 -2.85 22.43
N GLN A 84 1.00 -2.22 22.33
CA GLN A 84 2.15 -2.85 21.71
C GLN A 84 2.63 -4.01 22.61
N PRO A 85 3.13 -5.11 22.03
CA PRO A 85 3.82 -6.14 22.80
C PRO A 85 4.93 -5.52 23.67
N PRO A 86 5.26 -6.11 24.83
CA PRO A 86 6.50 -5.74 25.52
C PRO A 86 7.64 -5.92 24.52
N ALA A 87 8.44 -4.87 24.32
CA ALA A 87 9.57 -4.95 23.39
C ALA A 87 10.45 -6.11 23.83
N ALA A 88 10.65 -7.09 22.93
CA ALA A 88 11.41 -8.29 23.25
C ALA A 88 12.78 -7.87 23.81
N PRO A 89 13.27 -8.54 24.88
CA PRO A 89 14.61 -8.26 25.38
C PRO A 89 15.57 -8.40 24.20
N ALA A 90 16.34 -7.34 23.92
CA ALA A 90 17.17 -7.28 22.73
C ALA A 90 18.08 -8.51 22.73
N ALA A 91 17.87 -9.40 21.76
CA ALA A 91 18.71 -10.58 21.60
C ALA A 91 20.16 -10.10 21.47
N PRO A 92 21.13 -10.77 22.14
CA PRO A 92 22.53 -10.41 21.98
C PRO A 92 22.84 -10.44 20.49
N ALA A 93 23.30 -9.30 19.95
CA ALA A 93 23.29 -9.04 18.51
C ALA A 93 24.03 -10.16 17.76
N GLU A 94 23.27 -11.07 17.17
CA GLU A 94 23.83 -12.19 16.43
C GLU A 94 24.62 -11.61 15.27
N ALA A 95 25.92 -11.94 15.18
CA ALA A 95 26.81 -11.33 14.21
C ALA A 95 26.19 -11.42 12.81
N PRO A 96 26.14 -10.31 12.05
CA PRO A 96 25.25 -10.19 10.91
C PRO A 96 25.49 -11.33 9.91
N ARG A 97 24.47 -12.18 9.76
CA ARG A 97 24.44 -13.17 8.68
C ARG A 97 24.18 -12.37 7.40
N ASP A 98 25.21 -12.18 6.58
CA ASP A 98 25.35 -11.22 5.45
C ASP A 98 24.31 -11.29 4.30
N TRP A 99 23.14 -11.92 4.50
CA TRP A 99 22.11 -12.13 3.48
C TRP A 99 20.77 -11.41 3.76
N ILE A 100 20.58 -10.78 4.92
CA ILE A 100 19.43 -9.88 5.17
C ILE A 100 19.92 -8.53 5.72
N VAL A 101 20.07 -7.56 4.82
CA VAL A 101 20.22 -6.13 5.18
C VAL A 101 19.19 -5.32 4.41
N VAL A 102 17.94 -5.39 4.84
CA VAL A 102 16.98 -4.32 4.59
C VAL A 102 17.38 -3.17 5.51
N GLN A 103 17.96 -2.10 4.97
CA GLN A 103 18.28 -0.93 5.78
C GLN A 103 16.95 -0.33 6.28
N PRO A 104 16.73 -0.20 7.60
CA PRO A 104 15.60 0.58 8.10
C PRO A 104 15.81 2.01 7.63
N ALA A 105 14.78 2.62 7.04
CA ALA A 105 14.90 3.98 6.51
C ALA A 105 15.25 4.96 7.64
N THR A 106 16.51 5.41 7.66
CA THR A 106 17.02 6.37 8.64
C THR A 106 16.12 7.59 8.64
N SER A 107 15.40 7.82 9.74
CA SER A 107 14.52 8.99 9.85
C SER A 107 15.36 10.24 9.61
N PRO A 108 15.03 11.07 8.60
CA PRO A 108 15.80 12.28 8.35
C PRO A 108 15.76 13.16 9.60
N ALA A 109 16.93 13.61 10.04
CA ALA A 109 17.05 14.52 11.17
C ALA A 109 16.15 15.76 10.95
N PRO A 110 15.57 16.35 12.01
CA PRO A 110 14.69 17.49 11.87
C PRO A 110 15.40 18.61 11.12
N SER A 111 14.90 18.92 9.92
CA SER A 111 15.50 19.93 9.04
C SER A 111 15.66 21.26 9.80
N PRO A 112 16.84 21.89 9.78
CA PRO A 112 16.97 23.24 10.31
C PRO A 112 16.00 24.18 9.58
N ALA A 113 15.48 25.18 10.31
CA ALA A 113 14.42 26.05 9.82
C ALA A 113 14.76 26.67 8.45
N PRO A 114 13.79 26.81 7.53
CA PRO A 114 14.05 27.25 6.17
C PRO A 114 14.66 28.66 6.17
N ALA A 115 15.92 28.75 5.73
CA ALA A 115 16.61 30.01 5.53
C ALA A 115 15.79 30.93 4.59
N PRO A 116 15.83 32.26 4.80
CA PRO A 116 15.08 33.20 3.97
C PRO A 116 15.44 33.01 2.49
N ARG A 117 14.42 32.87 1.64
CA ARG A 117 14.60 32.61 0.21
C ARG A 117 15.43 33.76 -0.41
N PRO A 118 16.61 33.50 -0.99
CA PRO A 118 17.41 34.57 -1.58
C PRO A 118 16.68 35.17 -2.78
N ASP A 119 16.71 36.50 -2.87
CA ASP A 119 15.96 37.26 -3.88
C ASP A 119 16.32 36.82 -5.31
N ARG A 120 15.29 36.54 -6.12
CA ARG A 120 15.46 36.12 -7.52
C ARG A 120 16.13 37.21 -8.36
N LEU A 121 15.98 38.48 -7.99
CA LEU A 121 16.64 39.60 -8.67
C LEU A 121 18.16 39.63 -8.45
N ALA A 122 18.67 39.15 -7.31
CA ALA A 122 20.10 39.11 -7.02
C ALA A 122 20.83 38.15 -7.98
N ARG A 123 20.34 36.90 -8.09
CA ARG A 123 20.93 35.89 -9.00
C ARG A 123 20.94 36.32 -10.47
N LEU A 124 19.93 37.08 -10.90
CA LEU A 124 19.84 37.56 -12.27
C LEU A 124 20.84 38.71 -12.55
N ARG A 125 21.15 39.52 -11.52
CA ARG A 125 22.16 40.59 -11.60
C ARG A 125 23.59 40.02 -11.65
N ASP A 126 23.91 39.00 -10.85
CA ASP A 126 25.19 38.29 -10.90
C ASP A 126 25.41 37.60 -12.26
N ALA A 127 24.37 36.93 -12.78
CA ALA A 127 24.44 36.27 -14.08
C ALA A 127 24.78 37.25 -15.22
N LEU A 128 24.18 38.45 -15.22
CA LEU A 128 24.46 39.49 -16.20
C LEU A 128 25.86 40.11 -16.02
N GLY A 129 26.36 40.22 -14.79
CA GLY A 129 27.69 40.78 -14.49
C GLY A 129 28.87 40.01 -15.08
N THR A 130 28.69 38.72 -15.43
CA THR A 130 29.77 37.86 -15.96
C THR A 130 29.84 37.77 -17.50
N LEU A 131 28.89 38.39 -18.21
CA LEU A 131 28.89 38.42 -19.68
C LEU A 131 30.06 39.18 -20.34
N PRO A 132 30.53 40.37 -19.88
CA PRO A 132 31.52 41.15 -20.63
C PRO A 132 32.90 40.48 -20.69
N GLU A 133 33.32 39.74 -19.67
CA GLU A 133 34.58 38.98 -19.70
C GLU A 133 34.54 37.83 -20.71
N ARG A 134 33.38 37.19 -20.90
CA ARG A 134 33.22 36.08 -21.88
C ARG A 134 33.21 36.53 -23.34
N LEU A 135 33.19 37.84 -23.61
CA LEU A 135 33.21 38.40 -24.96
C LEU A 135 34.60 38.88 -25.43
N ARG A 136 35.65 38.70 -24.60
CA ARG A 136 37.04 38.92 -25.03
C ARG A 136 37.52 37.81 -25.96
N LEU A 137 37.48 38.09 -27.27
CA LEU A 137 38.08 37.25 -28.30
C LEU A 137 39.59 37.03 -28.05
N PRO A 138 40.11 35.80 -28.12
CA PRO A 138 41.54 35.54 -28.00
C PRO A 138 42.30 36.14 -29.19
N ARG A 139 43.39 36.86 -28.90
CA ARG A 139 44.23 37.51 -29.91
C ARG A 139 44.96 36.44 -30.73
N ARG A 140 44.71 36.41 -32.04
CA ARG A 140 45.26 35.39 -32.95
C ARG A 140 46.73 35.68 -33.26
N GLU A 141 47.62 34.84 -32.76
CA GLU A 141 49.06 34.91 -32.98
C GLU A 141 49.44 34.25 -34.34
N PRO A 142 50.38 34.81 -35.12
CA PRO A 142 50.70 34.30 -36.45
C PRO A 142 51.60 33.06 -36.39
N ALA A 143 51.29 32.05 -37.20
CA ALA A 143 52.03 30.79 -37.25
C ALA A 143 53.30 30.89 -38.11
N ALA A 144 54.39 30.28 -37.63
CA ALA A 144 55.60 30.01 -38.42
C ALA A 144 55.50 28.66 -39.17
N PRO A 145 56.13 28.50 -40.35
CA PRO A 145 55.90 27.34 -41.21
C PRO A 145 56.77 26.10 -40.91
N SER A 146 56.12 24.95 -41.02
CA SER A 146 56.60 23.63 -41.51
C SER A 146 58.11 23.33 -41.56
N VAL A 147 58.51 22.22 -40.89
CA VAL A 147 59.73 21.45 -41.20
C VAL A 147 59.32 19.97 -41.41
N ALA A 148 60.06 19.27 -42.28
CA ALA A 148 59.65 17.99 -42.89
C ALA A 148 59.67 16.77 -41.95
N ALA A 149 58.97 15.71 -42.37
CA ALA A 149 58.94 14.41 -41.71
C ALA A 149 60.26 13.62 -41.88
N MET A 150 60.53 12.72 -40.93
CA MET A 150 61.58 11.69 -41.02
C MET A 150 61.00 10.28 -40.74
N PRO A 151 61.61 9.21 -41.28
CA PRO A 151 61.02 7.86 -41.27
C PRO A 151 61.23 7.11 -39.94
N ALA A 152 60.36 6.12 -39.70
CA ALA A 152 60.45 5.21 -38.55
C ALA A 152 61.45 4.06 -38.77
N PRO A 153 62.08 3.53 -37.70
CA PRO A 153 63.02 2.42 -37.76
C PRO A 153 62.36 1.03 -37.95
N PRO A 154 63.07 0.04 -38.51
CA PRO A 154 62.56 -1.32 -38.70
C PRO A 154 62.63 -2.20 -37.44
N PRO A 155 61.77 -3.24 -37.30
CA PRO A 155 61.84 -4.23 -36.23
C PRO A 155 62.92 -5.32 -36.50
N PRO A 156 63.45 -5.98 -35.45
CA PRO A 156 64.43 -7.06 -35.58
C PRO A 156 63.82 -8.40 -36.02
N ALA A 157 64.67 -9.35 -36.43
CA ALA A 157 64.29 -10.67 -36.96
C ALA A 157 64.75 -11.85 -36.07
N GLY A 158 64.09 -12.99 -36.27
CA GLY A 158 64.28 -14.27 -35.56
C GLY A 158 62.92 -15.00 -35.54
N GLU A 159 62.63 -15.93 -36.45
CA GLU A 159 63.06 -17.34 -36.46
C GLU A 159 62.57 -18.12 -35.21
N GLY A 160 61.62 -19.07 -35.32
CA GLY A 160 60.87 -19.48 -36.53
C GLY A 160 59.96 -20.71 -36.33
N LEU A 161 59.86 -21.52 -37.39
CA LEU A 161 59.23 -22.86 -37.48
C LEU A 161 57.70 -23.01 -37.59
N LYS A 162 57.29 -23.24 -38.84
CA LYS A 162 56.26 -24.18 -39.36
C LYS A 162 54.79 -23.70 -39.47
N PRO A 163 54.01 -24.28 -40.43
CA PRO A 163 52.85 -23.59 -41.02
C PRO A 163 51.49 -24.27 -40.76
N GLY A 164 50.39 -23.50 -40.82
CA GLY A 164 49.04 -24.04 -40.73
C GLY A 164 47.93 -23.07 -41.16
N LEU A 165 47.29 -23.37 -42.30
CA LEU A 165 45.90 -23.08 -42.67
C LEU A 165 45.28 -21.69 -42.36
N ALA A 166 45.35 -20.83 -43.38
CA ALA A 166 44.34 -19.85 -43.82
C ALA A 166 43.20 -19.42 -42.87
N ARG A 167 43.13 -18.11 -42.61
CA ARG A 167 41.88 -17.38 -42.32
C ARG A 167 41.91 -16.00 -43.00
N PRO A 168 40.84 -15.53 -43.68
CA PRO A 168 40.89 -14.32 -44.49
C PRO A 168 41.03 -13.05 -43.65
N ARG A 169 41.83 -12.10 -44.15
CA ARG A 169 41.92 -10.73 -43.60
C ARG A 169 40.71 -9.90 -44.07
N PRO A 170 39.99 -9.18 -43.19
CA PRO A 170 39.10 -8.10 -43.61
C PRO A 170 39.94 -6.93 -44.15
N LEU A 171 39.46 -6.29 -45.22
CA LEU A 171 40.07 -5.09 -45.80
C LEU A 171 39.78 -3.86 -44.92
N PRO A 172 40.77 -2.96 -44.68
CA PRO A 172 40.54 -1.71 -43.98
C PRO A 172 39.85 -0.68 -44.90
N GLY A 173 38.54 -0.84 -45.11
CA GLY A 173 37.71 0.13 -45.82
C GLY A 173 37.51 1.40 -45.00
N GLY A 174 37.82 2.57 -45.59
CA GLY A 174 37.73 3.87 -44.90
C GLY A 174 36.29 4.29 -44.62
N GLY A 175 35.97 4.57 -43.36
CA GLY A 175 34.68 5.12 -42.92
C GLY A 175 34.87 6.46 -42.19
N LEU A 176 34.30 7.53 -42.73
CA LEU A 176 34.38 8.88 -42.14
C LEU A 176 33.54 8.99 -40.85
N PRO A 177 34.03 9.65 -39.78
CA PRO A 177 33.31 9.77 -38.52
C PRO A 177 32.09 10.72 -38.62
N ARG A 178 30.88 10.16 -38.71
CA ARG A 178 29.61 10.93 -38.74
C ARG A 178 28.91 11.01 -37.37
N ARG A 179 29.29 12.00 -36.56
CA ARG A 179 28.47 12.64 -35.50
C ARG A 179 28.94 14.10 -35.33
N PRO A 180 28.15 15.03 -34.74
CA PRO A 180 26.80 14.91 -34.19
C PRO A 180 25.75 15.83 -34.86
N LEU A 181 24.47 15.43 -34.93
CA LEU A 181 23.40 16.30 -35.46
C LEU A 181 22.02 16.19 -34.76
N TYR A 182 21.98 15.66 -33.52
CA TYR A 182 20.74 15.55 -32.73
C TYR A 182 20.70 16.39 -31.45
N ALA A 183 21.75 17.17 -31.15
CA ALA A 183 21.79 18.05 -29.97
C ALA A 183 21.00 19.37 -30.13
N ALA A 184 20.64 19.75 -31.35
CA ALA A 184 20.09 21.09 -31.66
C ALA A 184 18.56 21.20 -31.64
N LEU A 185 17.82 20.09 -31.65
CA LEU A 185 16.35 20.10 -31.71
C LEU A 185 15.67 19.97 -30.34
N GLY A 186 16.32 19.33 -29.35
CA GLY A 186 15.74 19.14 -28.01
C GLY A 186 15.58 20.43 -27.20
N THR A 187 16.44 21.43 -27.44
CA THR A 187 16.43 22.70 -26.69
C THR A 187 15.25 23.61 -27.04
N LEU A 188 14.79 23.60 -28.29
CA LEU A 188 13.64 24.40 -28.73
C LEU A 188 12.31 23.92 -28.12
N ALA A 189 12.14 22.60 -27.97
CA ALA A 189 10.92 22.03 -27.39
C ALA A 189 10.74 22.43 -25.91
N VAL A 190 11.84 22.41 -25.13
CA VAL A 190 11.83 22.80 -23.71
C VAL A 190 11.57 24.31 -23.55
N LEU A 191 12.14 25.15 -24.41
CA LEU A 191 11.90 26.59 -24.42
C LEU A 191 10.45 26.94 -24.79
N GLY A 192 9.86 26.25 -25.76
CA GLY A 192 8.45 26.45 -26.14
C GLY A 192 7.47 26.14 -25.01
N LEU A 193 7.67 25.02 -24.32
CA LEU A 193 6.78 24.60 -23.22
C LEU A 193 6.89 25.55 -22.01
N ALA A 194 8.10 26.00 -21.67
CA ALA A 194 8.32 26.98 -20.59
C ALA A 194 7.68 28.34 -20.90
N TYR A 195 7.69 28.78 -22.16
CA TYR A 195 7.06 30.04 -22.58
C TYR A 195 5.53 29.98 -22.46
N ALA A 196 4.90 28.85 -22.78
CA ALA A 196 3.46 28.67 -22.64
C ALA A 196 3.01 28.80 -21.17
N THR A 197 3.72 28.17 -20.23
CA THR A 197 3.41 28.23 -18.78
C THR A 197 3.63 29.60 -18.14
N LEU A 198 4.29 30.54 -18.82
CA LEU A 198 4.56 31.90 -18.34
C LEU A 198 3.62 32.96 -18.93
N ARG A 199 2.65 32.59 -19.78
CA ARG A 199 1.82 33.57 -20.51
C ARG A 199 0.30 33.33 -20.50
N GLY A 200 -0.19 32.25 -19.90
CA GLY A 200 -1.57 32.13 -19.43
C GLY A 200 -1.57 32.06 -17.89
N GLY A 201 -2.40 32.79 -17.14
CA GLY A 201 -3.64 33.48 -17.51
C GLY A 201 -4.82 32.65 -17.02
N GLU A 202 -5.41 33.04 -15.89
CA GLU A 202 -6.40 32.21 -15.19
C GLU A 202 -7.72 32.08 -15.98
N PRO A 203 -8.22 30.86 -16.25
CA PRO A 203 -9.60 30.66 -16.63
C PRO A 203 -10.48 30.84 -15.38
N THR A 204 -11.16 31.98 -15.29
CA THR A 204 -12.11 32.28 -14.22
C THR A 204 -13.22 31.23 -14.15
N ARG A 205 -13.64 30.89 -12.91
CA ARG A 205 -14.91 30.19 -12.68
C ARG A 205 -16.05 31.05 -13.23
N GLU A 206 -16.80 30.53 -14.19
CA GLU A 206 -18.14 31.04 -14.51
C GLU A 206 -19.12 29.88 -14.65
N ALA A 207 -20.25 29.97 -13.95
CA ALA A 207 -21.22 28.89 -13.85
C ALA A 207 -22.35 29.09 -14.86
N ALA A 208 -22.19 28.51 -16.06
CA ALA A 208 -23.23 28.56 -17.09
C ALA A 208 -24.43 27.67 -16.72
N VAL A 209 -25.59 28.31 -16.48
CA VAL A 209 -26.86 27.63 -16.22
C VAL A 209 -27.70 27.56 -17.50
N ALA A 210 -28.00 26.34 -17.96
CA ALA A 210 -29.09 26.02 -18.89
C ALA A 210 -29.53 24.58 -18.57
N GLN A 211 -30.77 24.26 -18.19
CA GLN A 211 -32.10 24.53 -18.79
C GLN A 211 -32.40 23.77 -20.09
N ALA A 212 -32.84 22.51 -19.93
CA ALA A 212 -33.96 21.87 -20.64
C ALA A 212 -33.81 21.62 -22.18
N PRO A 213 -34.74 20.89 -22.85
CA PRO A 213 -35.91 20.17 -22.34
C PRO A 213 -36.00 18.67 -22.73
N ALA A 214 -37.05 18.00 -22.27
CA ALA A 214 -37.63 16.82 -22.93
C ALA A 214 -38.93 17.23 -23.65
N PRO A 215 -39.24 16.67 -24.82
CA PRO A 215 -40.29 15.63 -24.90
C PRO A 215 -39.91 14.50 -25.89
N GLY A 216 -40.69 13.43 -26.09
CA GLY A 216 -42.02 13.08 -25.56
C GLY A 216 -42.39 11.63 -25.95
N ALA A 217 -43.66 11.26 -25.81
CA ALA A 217 -44.17 9.92 -26.13
C ALA A 217 -45.22 9.96 -27.24
N ASP A 218 -45.38 8.89 -28.02
CA ASP A 218 -46.66 8.15 -28.07
C ASP A 218 -46.66 6.77 -28.78
N ARG A 219 -47.63 5.93 -28.38
CA ARG A 219 -48.35 4.83 -29.07
C ARG A 219 -47.74 4.05 -30.27
N SER A 220 -47.64 2.71 -30.10
CA SER A 220 -48.58 1.69 -30.63
C SER A 220 -48.01 0.25 -30.39
N ALA A 221 -48.67 -0.72 -29.76
CA ALA A 221 -49.98 -1.36 -29.99
C ALA A 221 -49.95 -2.49 -31.07
N GLY A 222 -49.97 -3.77 -30.63
CA GLY A 222 -50.02 -4.95 -31.51
C GLY A 222 -50.03 -6.31 -30.77
N LYS A 223 -51.18 -7.01 -30.80
CA LYS A 223 -51.37 -8.48 -30.58
C LYS A 223 -51.67 -9.11 -31.98
N PRO A 224 -51.86 -10.44 -32.20
CA PRO A 224 -51.93 -11.62 -31.29
C PRO A 224 -50.68 -12.53 -31.44
N ALA A 225 -50.46 -13.69 -30.79
CA ALA A 225 -51.26 -14.73 -30.10
C ALA A 225 -51.77 -15.90 -30.98
N GLU A 226 -50.95 -16.94 -31.11
CA GLU A 226 -51.23 -18.31 -31.60
C GLU A 226 -50.13 -19.23 -30.98
N ALA A 227 -50.22 -20.53 -30.66
CA ALA A 227 -51.23 -21.56 -30.35
C ALA A 227 -50.65 -22.92 -30.83
N GLY A 228 -50.98 -24.03 -30.16
CA GLY A 228 -50.36 -25.35 -30.36
C GLY A 228 -49.74 -25.87 -29.05
N GLN A 229 -50.32 -26.83 -28.31
CA GLN A 229 -50.51 -28.28 -28.62
C GLN A 229 -49.17 -29.07 -28.60
N LEU A 230 -49.10 -30.31 -28.09
CA LEU A 230 -50.16 -31.30 -27.82
C LEU A 230 -49.74 -32.32 -26.72
N GLU A 231 -50.64 -32.65 -25.77
CA GLU A 231 -50.84 -33.98 -25.09
C GLU A 231 -49.64 -34.75 -24.45
N ARG A 232 -49.77 -35.82 -23.64
CA ARG A 232 -50.80 -36.68 -22.96
C ARG A 232 -50.06 -37.28 -21.72
N ARG A 233 -50.61 -37.92 -20.67
CA ARG A 233 -51.89 -38.53 -20.24
C ARG A 233 -52.02 -38.26 -18.71
N THR A 234 -53.20 -38.15 -18.07
CA THR A 234 -54.09 -39.24 -17.60
C THR A 234 -53.37 -40.23 -16.66
N ALA A 235 -53.45 -40.06 -15.33
CA ALA A 235 -54.48 -40.62 -14.41
C ALA A 235 -54.39 -42.16 -14.28
N GLU A 236 -54.67 -42.83 -13.15
CA GLU A 236 -55.43 -42.48 -11.92
C GLU A 236 -54.88 -43.39 -10.74
N THR A 237 -55.40 -43.67 -9.53
CA THR A 237 -56.67 -43.49 -8.77
C THR A 237 -56.38 -43.25 -7.26
N ARG A 238 -57.23 -43.77 -6.35
CA ARG A 238 -57.29 -43.71 -4.86
C ARG A 238 -58.22 -44.90 -4.45
N PRO A 239 -58.72 -45.14 -3.19
CA PRO A 239 -58.41 -44.58 -1.87
C PRO A 239 -58.35 -45.62 -0.70
N ALA A 240 -58.32 -45.11 0.54
CA ALA A 240 -58.84 -45.71 1.79
C ALA A 240 -57.99 -46.82 2.48
N GLU A 241 -58.08 -47.04 3.80
CA GLU A 241 -58.91 -46.41 4.85
C GLU A 241 -58.20 -46.41 6.24
N ALA A 242 -58.65 -45.53 7.16
CA ALA A 242 -58.59 -45.68 8.63
C ALA A 242 -57.21 -45.69 9.35
N ARG A 243 -57.02 -45.25 10.61
CA ARG A 243 -57.79 -44.54 11.67
C ARG A 243 -56.74 -44.17 12.77
N THR A 244 -56.78 -43.11 13.60
CA THR A 244 -57.76 -42.06 13.98
C THR A 244 -56.97 -40.76 14.37
N ALA A 245 -57.65 -39.73 14.91
CA ALA A 245 -57.09 -38.48 15.50
C ALA A 245 -57.45 -38.40 17.02
N PRO A 246 -57.28 -37.29 17.80
CA PRO A 246 -56.73 -35.95 17.55
C PRO A 246 -55.60 -35.55 18.57
N ALA A 247 -54.90 -34.40 18.50
CA ALA A 247 -55.39 -33.03 18.73
C ALA A 247 -54.52 -31.91 18.08
N ARG A 248 -55.14 -30.74 17.87
CA ARG A 248 -54.57 -29.46 17.37
C ARG A 248 -54.70 -28.39 18.49
N PRO A 249 -53.96 -27.25 18.49
CA PRO A 249 -54.08 -26.15 17.51
C PRO A 249 -52.86 -26.04 16.55
N ALA A 250 -53.02 -25.88 15.24
CA ALA A 250 -53.31 -24.62 14.52
C ALA A 250 -52.07 -23.70 14.42
N GLU A 251 -51.21 -23.86 13.42
CA GLU A 251 -51.31 -23.30 12.05
C GLU A 251 -50.97 -21.81 11.93
N GLY A 252 -49.68 -21.52 11.73
CA GLY A 252 -49.18 -20.27 11.14
C GLY A 252 -48.54 -20.55 9.78
N ARG A 253 -49.35 -20.89 8.76
CA ARG A 253 -48.86 -21.15 7.39
C ARG A 253 -48.26 -19.86 6.80
N ARG A 254 -46.97 -19.88 6.47
CA ARG A 254 -46.36 -18.96 5.49
C ARG A 254 -45.80 -19.76 4.33
N GLU A 255 -45.92 -19.19 3.14
CA GLU A 255 -45.59 -19.83 1.88
C GLU A 255 -44.08 -19.75 1.56
N PRO A 256 -43.53 -20.67 0.75
CA PRO A 256 -42.14 -20.60 0.31
C PRO A 256 -41.98 -19.47 -0.71
N VAL A 257 -41.47 -18.32 -0.27
CA VAL A 257 -41.04 -17.25 -1.19
C VAL A 257 -39.65 -17.58 -1.73
N GLU A 258 -39.63 -18.26 -2.86
CA GLU A 258 -38.46 -18.34 -3.72
C GLU A 258 -38.20 -16.97 -4.40
N THR A 259 -36.97 -16.69 -4.81
CA THR A 259 -36.56 -15.43 -5.48
C THR A 259 -36.50 -14.18 -4.59
N GLY A 260 -35.70 -14.24 -3.51
CA GLY A 260 -35.00 -13.06 -2.98
C GLY A 260 -33.56 -13.05 -3.50
N ALA A 261 -33.10 -11.96 -4.10
CA ALA A 261 -31.77 -11.93 -4.74
C ALA A 261 -30.63 -12.13 -3.72
N LEU A 262 -29.58 -12.85 -4.14
CA LEU A 262 -28.31 -12.90 -3.43
C LEU A 262 -27.61 -11.53 -3.50
N VAL A 263 -28.03 -10.62 -2.63
CA VAL A 263 -27.21 -9.45 -2.27
C VAL A 263 -25.89 -10.00 -1.72
N PRO A 264 -24.73 -9.68 -2.32
CA PRO A 264 -23.46 -10.20 -1.83
C PRO A 264 -23.26 -9.75 -0.39
N GLU A 265 -23.12 -10.72 0.51
CA GLU A 265 -23.07 -10.54 1.96
C GLU A 265 -22.11 -9.40 2.31
N ALA A 266 -22.66 -8.33 2.91
CA ALA A 266 -22.02 -7.03 3.03
C ALA A 266 -20.60 -7.21 3.59
N ALA A 267 -19.60 -6.91 2.75
CA ALA A 267 -18.24 -7.40 2.91
C ALA A 267 -17.45 -6.64 4.00
N GLY A 268 -17.93 -6.67 5.24
CA GLY A 268 -17.26 -6.09 6.39
C GLY A 268 -15.89 -6.71 6.66
N PRO A 269 -15.06 -6.06 7.49
CA PRO A 269 -13.73 -6.55 7.85
C PRO A 269 -13.81 -7.91 8.52
N VAL A 270 -12.87 -8.80 8.19
CA VAL A 270 -12.79 -10.17 8.71
C VAL A 270 -11.42 -10.37 9.35
N ALA A 271 -11.37 -10.90 10.57
CA ALA A 271 -10.12 -11.19 11.27
C ALA A 271 -10.10 -12.60 11.87
N GLY A 272 -8.92 -13.21 11.91
CA GLY A 272 -8.71 -14.57 12.45
C GLY A 272 -7.48 -15.24 11.84
N VAL A 273 -7.29 -16.53 12.12
CA VAL A 273 -6.22 -17.32 11.48
C VAL A 273 -6.62 -17.62 10.04
N ALA A 274 -5.77 -17.25 9.08
CA ALA A 274 -5.99 -17.52 7.66
C ALA A 274 -5.29 -18.81 7.21
N GLU A 275 -5.97 -19.56 6.34
CA GLU A 275 -5.43 -20.71 5.62
C GLU A 275 -4.99 -20.25 4.22
N VAL A 276 -3.78 -20.62 3.78
CA VAL A 276 -3.26 -20.21 2.47
C VAL A 276 -3.70 -21.21 1.41
N LEU A 277 -4.37 -20.72 0.35
CA LEU A 277 -4.71 -21.54 -0.82
C LEU A 277 -3.65 -21.37 -1.91
N ASP A 278 -3.27 -20.13 -2.19
CA ASP A 278 -2.14 -19.74 -3.02
C ASP A 278 -1.55 -18.40 -2.52
N THR A 279 -0.49 -17.89 -3.13
CA THR A 279 0.18 -16.67 -2.66
C THR A 279 -0.62 -15.38 -2.87
N ALA A 280 -1.68 -15.38 -3.68
CA ALA A 280 -2.64 -14.29 -3.84
C ALA A 280 -4.02 -14.58 -3.23
N THR A 281 -4.27 -15.79 -2.71
CA THR A 281 -5.60 -16.22 -2.24
C THR A 281 -5.54 -16.92 -0.88
N LEU A 282 -6.29 -16.37 0.08
CA LEU A 282 -6.43 -16.89 1.45
C LEU A 282 -7.86 -17.39 1.69
N ARG A 283 -8.03 -18.33 2.63
CA ARG A 283 -9.33 -18.72 3.19
C ARG A 283 -9.40 -18.26 4.65
N LEU A 284 -10.40 -17.45 4.98
CA LEU A 284 -10.58 -16.87 6.32
C LEU A 284 -12.07 -16.82 6.67
N GLY A 285 -12.45 -17.37 7.83
CA GLY A 285 -13.86 -17.45 8.25
C GLY A 285 -14.76 -18.21 7.26
N GLY A 286 -14.22 -19.21 6.56
CA GLY A 286 -14.91 -19.95 5.50
C GLY A 286 -15.01 -19.21 4.15
N ARG A 287 -14.59 -17.95 4.07
CA ARG A 287 -14.62 -17.12 2.84
C ARG A 287 -13.28 -17.18 2.12
N THR A 288 -13.31 -17.28 0.79
CA THR A 288 -12.12 -17.15 -0.06
C THR A 288 -11.87 -15.67 -0.37
N LEU A 289 -10.72 -15.15 0.03
CA LEU A 289 -10.31 -13.75 -0.08
C LEU A 289 -9.10 -13.65 -1.01
N ARG A 290 -9.22 -12.88 -2.11
CA ARG A 290 -8.08 -12.56 -2.98
C ARG A 290 -7.39 -11.29 -2.49
N LEU A 291 -6.07 -11.31 -2.35
CA LEU A 291 -5.24 -10.16 -1.97
C LEU A 291 -5.28 -9.05 -3.04
N TYR A 292 -5.22 -7.80 -2.61
CA TYR A 292 -5.19 -6.65 -3.49
C TYR A 292 -3.81 -6.47 -4.16
N GLY A 293 -3.79 -6.11 -5.44
CA GLY A 293 -2.55 -5.84 -6.16
C GLY A 293 -1.69 -7.07 -6.49
N VAL A 294 -2.11 -8.30 -6.13
CA VAL A 294 -1.32 -9.53 -6.34
C VAL A 294 -1.95 -10.46 -7.38
N GLU A 295 -1.13 -10.96 -8.29
CA GLU A 295 -1.41 -12.12 -9.14
C GLU A 295 -0.51 -13.30 -8.76
N ALA A 296 -1.14 -14.46 -8.52
CA ALA A 296 -0.44 -15.71 -8.26
C ALA A 296 0.27 -16.19 -9.53
N ALA A 297 1.60 -16.34 -9.45
CA ALA A 297 2.43 -16.70 -10.59
C ALA A 297 2.88 -18.16 -10.54
N LYS A 298 2.98 -18.81 -11.70
CA LYS A 298 3.42 -20.21 -11.80
C LYS A 298 4.84 -20.37 -11.25
N GLY A 299 4.98 -21.16 -10.19
CA GLY A 299 6.24 -21.36 -9.46
C GLY A 299 6.32 -20.62 -8.12
N ALA A 300 5.33 -19.81 -7.76
CA ALA A 300 5.18 -19.29 -6.41
C ALA A 300 4.87 -20.43 -5.43
N GLN A 301 5.40 -20.34 -4.20
CA GLN A 301 5.23 -21.36 -3.18
C GLN A 301 4.29 -20.87 -2.07
N ALA A 302 3.08 -21.43 -2.03
CA ALA A 302 2.13 -21.17 -0.94
C ALA A 302 2.70 -21.54 0.45
N GLY A 303 3.61 -22.54 0.49
CA GLY A 303 4.30 -22.95 1.72
C GLY A 303 5.11 -21.83 2.38
N ASP A 304 5.73 -20.94 1.59
CA ASP A 304 6.53 -19.83 2.12
C ASP A 304 5.62 -18.81 2.83
N LEU A 305 4.44 -18.52 2.27
CA LEU A 305 3.43 -17.66 2.89
C LEU A 305 2.78 -18.34 4.12
N THR A 306 2.54 -19.65 4.08
CA THR A 306 2.04 -20.42 5.24
C THR A 306 3.05 -20.39 6.39
N GLY A 307 4.33 -20.59 6.09
CA GLY A 307 5.43 -20.51 7.05
C GLY A 307 5.63 -19.09 7.59
N TYR A 308 5.47 -18.06 6.74
CA TYR A 308 5.50 -16.66 7.18
C TYR A 308 4.33 -16.33 8.11
N LEU A 309 3.11 -16.82 7.84
CA LEU A 309 1.95 -16.59 8.70
C LEU A 309 2.04 -17.35 10.03
N ALA A 310 2.52 -18.60 10.03
CA ALA A 310 2.74 -19.42 11.23
C ALA A 310 1.55 -19.45 12.23
N GLY A 311 0.31 -19.37 11.73
CA GLY A 311 -0.90 -19.33 12.56
C GLY A 311 -1.20 -17.99 13.23
N ARG A 312 -0.47 -16.91 12.92
CA ARG A 312 -0.77 -15.55 13.42
C ARG A 312 -2.09 -15.02 12.84
N PRO A 313 -2.83 -14.19 13.59
CA PRO A 313 -4.10 -13.65 13.15
C PRO A 313 -3.91 -12.58 12.05
N VAL A 314 -4.62 -12.74 10.95
CA VAL A 314 -4.69 -11.79 9.84
C VAL A 314 -5.97 -10.96 9.98
N ASN A 315 -5.90 -9.66 9.66
CA ASN A 315 -7.05 -8.74 9.59
C ASN A 315 -7.22 -8.25 8.14
N CYS A 316 -8.30 -8.65 7.50
CA CYS A 316 -8.62 -8.36 6.10
C CYS A 316 -9.77 -7.35 5.99
N GLN A 317 -9.56 -6.29 5.21
CA GLN A 317 -10.55 -5.27 4.91
C GLN A 317 -10.92 -5.30 3.41
N PRO A 318 -12.19 -5.02 3.03
CA PRO A 318 -12.56 -4.88 1.64
C PRO A 318 -11.85 -3.68 1.01
N ASN A 319 -11.32 -3.79 -0.21
CA ASN A 319 -10.91 -2.61 -0.96
C ASN A 319 -12.15 -1.98 -1.62
N PRO A 320 -12.60 -0.76 -1.23
CA PRO A 320 -13.85 -0.19 -1.73
C PRO A 320 -13.86 -0.05 -3.26
N GLY A 321 -14.90 -0.61 -3.89
CA GLY A 321 -15.05 -0.63 -5.35
C GLY A 321 -14.32 -1.77 -6.06
N ARG A 322 -13.73 -2.74 -5.33
CA ARG A 322 -13.07 -3.93 -5.91
C ARG A 322 -13.49 -5.22 -5.19
N THR A 323 -13.21 -6.36 -5.81
CA THR A 323 -13.45 -7.71 -5.27
C THR A 323 -12.28 -8.27 -4.45
N ALA A 324 -11.21 -7.48 -4.29
CA ALA A 324 -9.99 -7.87 -3.60
C ALA A 324 -9.88 -7.22 -2.21
N TRP A 325 -9.05 -7.80 -1.35
CA TRP A 325 -8.94 -7.52 0.07
C TRP A 325 -7.54 -7.04 0.43
N ILE A 326 -7.46 -6.04 1.31
CA ILE A 326 -6.21 -5.60 1.92
C ILE A 326 -6.11 -6.36 3.25
N CYS A 327 -5.16 -7.29 3.33
CA CYS A 327 -4.99 -8.18 4.48
C CYS A 327 -3.69 -7.90 5.20
N THR A 328 -3.77 -7.72 6.52
CA THR A 328 -2.63 -7.31 7.35
C THR A 328 -2.30 -8.35 8.43
N VAL A 329 -1.01 -8.57 8.70
CA VAL A 329 -0.52 -9.35 9.84
C VAL A 329 0.50 -8.51 10.61
N ASP A 330 0.33 -8.42 11.93
CA ASP A 330 1.16 -7.59 12.83
C ASP A 330 1.31 -6.09 12.46
N GLY A 331 0.50 -5.60 11.51
CA GLY A 331 0.56 -4.23 10.96
C GLY A 331 1.17 -4.12 9.55
N HIS A 332 1.72 -5.20 8.99
CA HIS A 332 2.26 -5.26 7.62
C HIS A 332 1.20 -5.75 6.62
N ASP A 333 1.18 -5.20 5.40
CA ASP A 333 0.33 -5.70 4.31
C ASP A 333 0.90 -7.00 3.73
N LEU A 334 0.11 -8.06 3.72
CA LEU A 334 0.49 -9.34 3.12
C LEU A 334 0.75 -9.22 1.61
N SER A 335 0.09 -8.28 0.95
CA SER A 335 0.28 -7.98 -0.47
C SER A 335 1.71 -7.51 -0.75
N GLU A 336 2.24 -6.64 0.12
CA GLU A 336 3.62 -6.14 0.06
C GLU A 336 4.61 -7.27 0.35
N VAL A 337 4.39 -8.02 1.44
CA VAL A 337 5.26 -9.14 1.85
C VAL A 337 5.36 -10.20 0.75
N VAL A 338 4.25 -10.58 0.11
CA VAL A 338 4.24 -11.55 -0.98
C VAL A 338 5.03 -11.04 -2.19
N LEU A 339 4.83 -9.78 -2.60
CA LEU A 339 5.53 -9.23 -3.76
C LEU A 339 7.02 -9.02 -3.49
N TYR A 340 7.39 -8.55 -2.30
CA TYR A 340 8.78 -8.31 -1.88
C TYR A 340 9.63 -9.57 -1.87
N ASN A 341 9.04 -10.72 -1.48
CA ASN A 341 9.71 -12.01 -1.48
C ASN A 341 9.62 -12.75 -2.84
N GLY A 342 8.99 -12.13 -3.85
CA GLY A 342 8.83 -12.74 -5.18
C GLY A 342 7.80 -13.88 -5.23
N GLY A 343 6.82 -13.88 -4.33
CA GLY A 343 5.71 -14.84 -4.30
C GLY A 343 4.59 -14.55 -5.31
N GLY A 344 4.66 -13.44 -6.06
CA GLY A 344 3.63 -13.07 -7.04
C GLY A 344 4.09 -11.97 -7.99
N ARG A 345 3.16 -11.45 -8.80
CA ARG A 345 3.33 -10.29 -9.68
C ARG A 345 2.39 -9.17 -9.26
N ALA A 346 2.82 -7.92 -9.40
CA ALA A 346 1.94 -6.78 -9.17
C ALA A 346 0.91 -6.70 -10.31
N THR A 347 -0.37 -6.55 -9.97
CA THR A 347 -1.43 -6.35 -10.96
C THR A 347 -1.46 -4.89 -11.45
N PRO A 348 -2.11 -4.57 -12.58
CA PRO A 348 -2.15 -3.20 -13.11
C PRO A 348 -2.78 -2.16 -12.17
N GLU A 349 -3.58 -2.59 -11.19
CA GLU A 349 -4.18 -1.74 -10.16
C GLU A 349 -3.41 -1.69 -8.82
N ALA A 350 -2.27 -2.36 -8.70
CA ALA A 350 -1.44 -2.34 -7.50
C ALA A 350 -1.00 -0.91 -7.10
N THR A 351 -0.78 -0.66 -5.80
CA THR A 351 -0.25 0.64 -5.35
C THR A 351 1.21 0.82 -5.80
N PRO A 352 1.74 2.06 -5.82
CA PRO A 352 3.15 2.28 -6.13
C PRO A 352 4.08 1.41 -5.28
N ASP A 353 3.80 1.28 -3.98
CA ASP A 353 4.60 0.53 -3.01
C ASP A 353 4.65 -0.98 -3.33
N LEU A 354 3.54 -1.55 -3.79
CA LEU A 354 3.47 -2.93 -4.27
C LEU A 354 4.29 -3.15 -5.56
N VAL A 355 4.35 -2.14 -6.44
CA VAL A 355 5.21 -2.16 -7.63
C VAL A 355 6.69 -1.98 -7.26
N GLU A 356 7.00 -1.20 -6.22
CA GLU A 356 8.35 -1.09 -5.62
C GLU A 356 8.80 -2.45 -5.06
N ALA A 357 7.91 -3.17 -4.37
CA ALA A 357 8.15 -4.49 -3.79
C ALA A 357 8.41 -5.56 -4.87
N GLU A 358 7.60 -5.63 -5.94
CA GLU A 358 7.88 -6.55 -7.05
C GLU A 358 9.20 -6.21 -7.75
N ARG A 359 9.51 -4.92 -7.91
CA ARG A 359 10.79 -4.45 -8.48
C ARG A 359 11.98 -4.86 -7.62
N HIS A 360 11.85 -4.83 -6.29
CA HIS A 360 12.86 -5.35 -5.38
C HIS A 360 13.08 -6.86 -5.60
N ALA A 361 12.00 -7.66 -5.56
CA ALA A 361 12.08 -9.10 -5.75
C ALA A 361 12.69 -9.50 -7.11
N ARG A 362 12.34 -8.77 -8.18
CA ARG A 362 12.89 -9.00 -9.51
C ARG A 362 14.38 -8.64 -9.61
N ALA A 363 14.82 -7.57 -8.92
CA ALA A 363 16.23 -7.21 -8.84
C ALA A 363 17.06 -8.21 -8.01
N GLY A 364 16.51 -8.66 -6.88
CA GLY A 364 17.12 -9.68 -6.01
C GLY A 364 17.01 -11.13 -6.53
N LYS A 365 16.27 -11.36 -7.62
CA LYS A 365 15.96 -12.70 -8.17
C LYS A 365 15.28 -13.62 -7.15
N LEU A 366 14.34 -13.08 -6.37
CA LEU A 366 13.64 -13.78 -5.30
C LEU A 366 12.43 -14.57 -5.83
N GLY A 367 12.08 -15.68 -5.17
CA GLY A 367 10.89 -16.47 -5.48
C GLY A 367 10.77 -16.86 -6.96
N ILE A 368 9.69 -16.42 -7.63
CA ILE A 368 9.45 -16.68 -9.06
C ILE A 368 10.51 -16.08 -9.99
N TRP A 369 11.29 -15.10 -9.53
CA TRP A 369 12.34 -14.42 -10.30
C TRP A 369 13.70 -15.11 -10.21
N ALA A 370 13.81 -16.20 -9.45
CA ALA A 370 15.05 -16.96 -9.27
C ALA A 370 15.51 -17.74 -10.51
N LYS A 371 14.62 -17.94 -11.50
CA LYS A 371 14.89 -18.71 -12.72
C LYS A 371 14.97 -17.77 -13.93
N PRO A 372 16.03 -17.86 -14.76
CA PRO A 372 16.19 -17.06 -15.97
C PRO A 372 15.30 -17.56 -17.13
#